data_AF-A0A535SKJ8-F1
#
_entry.id   AF-A0A535SKJ8-F1
#
_cell.length_a   1.000
_cell.length_b   1.000
_cell.length_c   1.000
_cell.angle_alpha   90.00
_cell.angle_beta   90.00
_cell.angle_gamma   90.00
#
_symmetry.space_group_name_H-M   'P 1'
#
loop_
_entity.id
_entity.type
_entity.pdbx_description
1 polymer ?
#
loop_
_entity_poly.entity_id
_entity_poly.type
_entity_poly.pdbx_seq_one_letter_code
_entity_poly.pdbx_strand_id
1 'polypeptide(L)'
;MPGNRSRKRFLLPVFLIFLALLMIGGIGASFWGFTFIGRNHIATPTANHSTGTLQHPTLSPTAHATSAPTATFTPNPYPHLVASYSGTIDDLRANVPSQMTLTHMLQNDEHISGTFSAMHMLGTYSGILDTAKHIYFTVEASKSRAPLYFTGSVRADGNLTGTFCQIDQGGQCISNGVYGLWSVAPGTP
;
A
#
# COMPACT_ATOMS: atom_id res chain seq x y z
N MET A 1 -27.42 57.61 -36.23
CA MET A 1 -26.06 57.12 -35.89
C MET A 1 -26.14 55.63 -35.58
N PRO A 2 -25.56 54.71 -36.37
CA PRO A 2 -25.47 53.31 -35.95
C PRO A 2 -24.20 53.14 -35.10
N GLY A 3 -24.40 52.77 -33.84
CA GLY A 3 -23.34 52.52 -32.87
C GLY A 3 -22.66 51.18 -33.13
N ASN A 4 -21.40 51.26 -33.53
CA ASN A 4 -20.44 50.17 -33.60
C ASN A 4 -20.24 49.52 -32.21
N ARG A 5 -20.90 48.38 -31.94
CA ARG A 5 -20.64 47.46 -30.81
C ARG A 5 -21.01 46.07 -31.31
N SER A 6 -20.22 44.99 -31.19
CA SER A 6 -19.11 44.71 -30.30
C SER A 6 -18.36 43.49 -30.87
N ARG A 7 -17.19 43.71 -31.47
CA ARG A 7 -16.27 42.62 -31.90
C ARG A 7 -15.79 41.75 -30.72
N LYS A 8 -16.04 42.17 -29.47
CA LYS A 8 -15.64 41.45 -28.24
C LYS A 8 -16.52 40.24 -27.92
N ARG A 9 -17.76 40.16 -28.43
CA ARG A 9 -18.65 39.00 -28.17
C ARG A 9 -18.28 37.76 -28.97
N PHE A 10 -17.54 37.91 -30.08
CA PHE A 10 -17.14 36.78 -30.93
C PHE A 10 -15.75 36.23 -30.60
N LEU A 11 -14.91 36.98 -29.88
CA LEU A 11 -13.57 36.55 -29.49
C LEU A 11 -13.57 35.58 -28.29
N LEU A 12 -14.57 35.71 -27.40
CA LEU A 12 -14.70 34.85 -26.22
C LEU A 12 -14.89 33.35 -26.57
N PRO A 13 -15.79 32.95 -27.50
CA PRO A 13 -15.95 31.53 -27.82
C PRO A 13 -14.74 30.94 -28.55
N VAL A 14 -14.06 31.73 -29.39
CA VAL A 14 -12.84 31.28 -30.10
C VAL A 14 -11.69 31.01 -29.11
N PHE A 15 -11.53 31.87 -28.09
CA PHE A 15 -10.54 31.68 -27.04
C PHE A 15 -10.81 30.41 -26.22
N LEU A 16 -12.07 30.12 -25.88
CA LEU A 16 -12.44 28.90 -25.13
C LEU A 16 -12.18 27.62 -25.94
N ILE A 17 -12.43 27.63 -27.25
CA ILE A 17 -12.13 26.47 -28.12
C ILE A 17 -10.62 26.23 -28.21
N PHE A 18 -9.80 27.27 -28.32
CA PHE A 18 -8.34 27.15 -28.29
C PHE A 18 -7.83 26.60 -26.95
N LEU A 19 -8.42 27.03 -25.83
CA LEU A 19 -8.07 26.51 -24.51
C LEU A 19 -8.39 25.01 -24.38
N ALA A 20 -9.56 24.59 -24.87
CA ALA A 20 -9.95 23.18 -24.87
C ALA A 20 -9.02 22.32 -25.75
N LEU A 21 -8.59 22.81 -26.92
CA LEU A 21 -7.65 22.11 -27.79
C LEU A 21 -6.25 21.98 -27.18
N LEU A 22 -5.78 23.00 -26.44
CA LEU A 22 -4.51 22.92 -25.71
C LEU A 22 -4.53 21.88 -24.58
N MET A 23 -5.67 21.70 -23.91
CA MET A 23 -5.81 20.68 -22.85
C MET A 23 -5.86 19.25 -23.40
N ILE A 24 -6.29 19.07 -24.66
CA ILE A 24 -6.33 17.76 -25.33
C ILE A 24 -5.00 17.44 -26.05
N GLY A 25 -4.21 18.47 -26.40
CA GLY A 25 -2.98 18.37 -27.20
C GLY A 25 -1.65 18.29 -26.41
N GLY A 26 -1.68 18.10 -25.10
CA GLY A 26 -0.47 17.93 -24.27
C GLY A 26 0.15 16.52 -24.35
N ILE A 27 0.78 16.22 -25.49
CA ILE A 27 1.74 15.11 -25.72
C ILE A 27 2.90 15.29 -24.69
N GLY A 28 3.51 14.32 -24.04
CA GLY A 28 3.86 12.94 -24.37
C GLY A 28 5.31 12.72 -23.90
N ALA A 29 5.71 11.45 -23.81
CA ALA A 29 7.07 10.95 -23.57
C ALA A 29 7.74 11.29 -22.22
N SER A 30 7.73 10.30 -21.32
CA SER A 30 8.89 9.95 -20.49
C SER A 30 8.84 8.45 -20.17
N PHE A 31 9.15 7.63 -21.17
CA PHE A 31 9.65 6.28 -20.96
C PHE A 31 11.14 6.39 -20.62
N TRP A 32 11.50 6.21 -19.37
CA TRP A 32 12.89 5.96 -18.98
C TRP A 32 13.00 4.53 -18.46
N GLY A 33 13.56 3.68 -19.32
CA GLY A 33 13.98 2.34 -18.95
C GLY A 33 15.22 2.40 -18.07
N PHE A 34 15.25 1.54 -17.06
CA PHE A 34 16.50 1.04 -16.49
C PHE A 34 16.35 -0.46 -16.28
N THR A 35 16.90 -1.21 -17.23
CA THR A 35 17.27 -2.61 -17.04
C THR A 35 18.53 -2.65 -16.19
N PHE A 36 18.43 -3.05 -14.92
CA PHE A 36 19.59 -3.51 -14.17
C PHE A 36 19.65 -5.03 -14.23
N ILE A 37 20.39 -5.52 -15.23
CA ILE A 37 20.93 -6.87 -15.27
C ILE A 37 22.10 -6.88 -14.27
N GLY A 38 21.82 -7.32 -13.05
CA GLY A 38 22.81 -7.62 -12.02
C GLY A 38 23.21 -9.08 -12.09
N ARG A 39 24.41 -9.32 -12.61
CA ARG A 39 25.04 -10.62 -12.88
C ARG A 39 25.10 -11.57 -11.68
N ASN A 40 24.84 -12.83 -11.99
CA ASN A 40 25.27 -14.05 -11.32
C ASN A 40 26.60 -13.93 -10.54
N HIS A 41 26.59 -14.22 -9.24
CA HIS A 41 27.77 -14.70 -8.55
C HIS A 41 27.71 -16.22 -8.46
N ILE A 42 28.39 -16.87 -9.40
CA ILE A 42 28.87 -18.25 -9.25
C ILE A 42 30.17 -18.15 -8.44
N ALA A 43 30.19 -18.74 -7.25
CA ALA A 43 31.39 -18.83 -6.44
C ALA A 43 31.61 -20.27 -5.99
N THR A 44 32.40 -21.01 -6.77
CA THR A 44 33.28 -22.11 -6.33
C THR A 44 34.09 -22.58 -7.55
N PRO A 45 35.27 -23.19 -7.40
CA PRO A 45 36.12 -23.38 -6.22
C PRO A 45 37.58 -22.94 -6.46
N THR A 46 38.41 -22.82 -5.41
CA THR A 46 39.86 -22.98 -5.59
C THR A 46 40.37 -23.87 -4.47
N ALA A 47 40.77 -25.06 -4.89
CA ALA A 47 41.50 -26.05 -4.11
C ALA A 47 42.87 -25.50 -3.72
N ASN A 48 43.29 -25.71 -2.47
CA ASN A 48 44.69 -25.69 -2.10
C ASN A 48 45.06 -27.04 -1.49
N HIS A 49 46.07 -27.66 -2.10
CA HIS A 49 46.67 -28.94 -1.75
C HIS A 49 47.60 -28.82 -0.54
N SER A 50 47.38 -29.75 0.38
CA SER A 50 48.29 -30.60 1.17
C SER A 50 49.74 -30.18 1.51
N THR A 51 50.02 -30.21 2.80
CA THR A 51 51.14 -30.95 3.45
C THR A 51 50.56 -31.48 4.78
N GLY A 52 50.60 -32.74 5.21
CA GLY A 52 51.52 -33.84 4.92
C GLY A 52 52.16 -34.31 6.24
N THR A 53 51.39 -34.90 7.18
CA THR A 53 51.95 -35.68 8.30
C THR A 53 51.04 -36.86 8.65
N LEU A 54 51.66 -38.03 8.70
CA LEU A 54 51.10 -39.35 8.96
C LEU A 54 50.72 -39.51 10.43
N GLN A 55 49.50 -40.00 10.71
CA GLN A 55 49.19 -40.75 11.92
C GLN A 55 48.05 -41.75 11.69
N HIS A 56 48.23 -42.91 12.33
CA HIS A 56 47.58 -44.22 12.24
C HIS A 56 46.06 -44.22 12.53
N PRO A 57 45.25 -45.10 11.90
CA PRO A 57 43.79 -45.06 11.98
C PRO A 57 43.21 -45.65 13.28
N THR A 58 42.31 -44.91 13.93
CA THR A 58 41.38 -45.45 14.93
C THR A 58 40.00 -45.55 14.29
N LEU A 59 39.44 -46.76 14.21
CA LEU A 59 38.09 -47.00 13.70
C LEU A 59 37.05 -46.32 14.61
N SER A 60 36.42 -45.26 14.10
CA SER A 60 35.27 -44.60 14.72
C SER A 60 33.99 -45.05 14.01
N PRO A 61 32.90 -45.39 14.73
CA PRO A 61 31.67 -45.87 14.12
C PRO A 61 31.04 -44.79 13.23
N THR A 62 30.82 -45.13 11.97
CA THR A 62 30.17 -44.30 10.95
C THR A 62 28.74 -43.95 11.38
N ALA A 63 28.50 -42.72 11.81
CA ALA A 63 27.16 -42.18 11.91
C ALA A 63 26.58 -42.02 10.50
N HIS A 64 25.57 -42.82 10.17
CA HIS A 64 24.80 -42.70 8.94
C HIS A 64 24.05 -41.36 8.95
N ALA A 65 24.41 -40.44 8.05
CA ALA A 65 23.73 -39.17 7.91
C ALA A 65 22.31 -39.41 7.37
N THR A 66 21.32 -39.39 8.25
CA THR A 66 19.92 -39.32 7.87
C THR A 66 19.69 -37.96 7.20
N SER A 67 19.45 -37.97 5.88
CA SER A 67 19.04 -36.79 5.13
C SER A 67 17.72 -36.26 5.71
N ALA A 68 17.80 -35.14 6.43
CA ALA A 68 16.63 -34.45 6.92
C ALA A 68 15.77 -33.99 5.72
N PRO A 69 14.43 -34.07 5.81
CA PRO A 69 13.55 -33.60 4.75
C PRO A 69 13.79 -32.09 4.54
N THR A 70 14.08 -31.71 3.29
CA THR A 70 14.15 -30.31 2.87
C THR A 70 12.78 -29.68 3.06
N ALA A 71 12.64 -28.75 3.99
CA ALA A 71 11.40 -28.01 4.19
C ALA A 71 11.11 -27.17 2.94
N THR A 72 10.02 -27.47 2.24
CA THR A 72 9.53 -26.68 1.12
C THR A 72 8.92 -25.39 1.66
N PHE A 73 9.62 -24.26 1.52
CA PHE A 73 9.06 -22.95 1.86
C PHE A 73 7.99 -22.58 0.83
N THR A 74 6.74 -22.53 1.26
CA THR A 74 5.66 -21.96 0.45
C THR A 74 5.66 -20.44 0.71
N PRO A 75 5.84 -19.60 -0.32
CA PRO A 75 5.76 -18.14 -0.14
C PRO A 75 4.39 -17.74 0.42
N ASN A 76 4.36 -16.84 1.40
CA ASN A 76 3.10 -16.26 1.87
C ASN A 76 2.46 -15.49 0.69
N PRO A 77 1.23 -15.85 0.27
CA PRO A 77 0.58 -15.19 -0.85
C PRO A 77 0.04 -13.79 -0.48
N TYR A 78 0.00 -13.42 0.79
CA TYR A 78 -0.46 -12.13 1.27
C TYR A 78 0.66 -11.07 1.23
N PRO A 79 0.35 -9.82 0.83
CA PRO A 79 1.30 -8.73 0.92
C PRO A 79 1.73 -8.51 2.38
N HIS A 80 3.02 -8.25 2.60
CA HIS A 80 3.55 -7.96 3.93
C HIS A 80 3.32 -6.48 4.29
N LEU A 81 2.56 -6.23 5.35
CA LEU A 81 2.33 -4.89 5.90
C LEU A 81 3.41 -4.51 6.93
N VAL A 82 3.69 -3.22 7.07
CA VAL A 82 4.56 -2.71 8.15
C VAL A 82 3.76 -2.42 9.41
N ALA A 83 4.46 -2.28 10.55
CA ALA A 83 3.82 -2.07 11.86
C ALA A 83 3.04 -0.74 11.98
N SER A 84 3.43 0.27 11.20
CA SER A 84 2.89 1.63 11.30
C SER A 84 2.74 2.30 9.93
N TYR A 85 1.68 3.06 9.76
CA TYR A 85 1.40 3.90 8.61
C TYR A 85 0.95 5.30 9.05
N SER A 86 1.33 6.33 8.29
CA SER A 86 0.91 7.70 8.52
C SER A 86 0.57 8.42 7.21
N GLY A 87 -0.37 9.36 7.28
CA GLY A 87 -0.79 10.14 6.12
C GLY A 87 -2.06 10.92 6.40
N THR A 88 -2.98 10.92 5.43
CA THR A 88 -4.16 11.79 5.47
C THR A 88 -5.45 11.03 5.27
N ILE A 89 -6.50 11.51 5.93
CA ILE A 89 -7.90 11.19 5.67
C ILE A 89 -8.62 12.50 5.33
N ASP A 90 -9.45 12.47 4.30
CA ASP A 90 -10.21 13.63 3.83
C ASP A 90 -11.70 13.34 3.96
N ASP A 91 -12.37 14.05 4.87
CA ASP A 91 -13.83 14.02 4.99
C ASP A 91 -14.42 14.91 3.90
N LEU A 92 -14.93 14.29 2.84
CA LEU A 92 -15.44 14.99 1.67
C LEU A 92 -16.74 15.75 1.94
N ARG A 93 -17.43 15.48 3.06
CA ARG A 93 -18.59 16.26 3.45
C ARG A 93 -18.19 17.52 4.22
N ALA A 94 -17.25 17.40 5.15
CA ALA A 94 -16.76 18.54 5.92
C ALA A 94 -15.73 19.38 5.15
N ASN A 95 -15.10 18.80 4.11
CA ASN A 95 -13.97 19.36 3.37
C ASN A 95 -12.79 19.73 4.29
N VAL A 96 -12.49 18.83 5.24
CA VAL A 96 -11.43 19.00 6.24
C VAL A 96 -10.47 17.81 6.17
N PRO A 97 -9.27 17.98 5.58
CA PRO A 97 -8.24 16.96 5.66
C PRO A 97 -7.70 16.88 7.09
N SER A 98 -7.51 15.65 7.57
CA SER A 98 -6.96 15.34 8.88
C SER A 98 -5.79 14.37 8.74
N GLN A 99 -4.86 14.43 9.69
CA GLN A 99 -3.83 13.40 9.82
C GLN A 99 -4.48 12.07 10.22
N MET A 100 -3.98 10.98 9.64
CA MET A 100 -4.39 9.61 9.91
C MET A 100 -3.17 8.77 10.24
N THR A 101 -3.28 7.94 11.28
CA THR A 101 -2.29 6.89 11.57
C THR A 101 -2.96 5.53 11.77
N LEU A 102 -2.28 4.50 11.29
CA LEU A 102 -2.55 3.10 11.61
C LEU A 102 -1.30 2.57 12.30
N THR A 103 -1.40 2.18 13.57
CA THR A 103 -0.25 1.71 14.36
C THR A 103 -0.54 0.37 15.00
N HIS A 104 0.51 -0.29 15.49
CA HIS A 104 0.40 -1.64 16.06
C HIS A 104 -0.28 -2.62 15.09
N MET A 105 0.01 -2.50 13.79
CA MET A 105 -0.50 -3.40 12.76
C MET A 105 0.01 -4.81 13.03
N LEU A 106 -0.92 -5.72 13.31
CA LEU A 106 -0.69 -7.14 13.41
C LEU A 106 -1.34 -7.81 12.21
N GLN A 107 -0.55 -8.57 11.46
CA GLN A 107 -1.00 -9.35 10.33
C GLN A 107 -0.79 -10.84 10.62
N ASN A 108 -1.86 -11.62 10.46
CA ASN A 108 -1.82 -13.07 10.45
C ASN A 108 -2.51 -13.56 9.17
N ASP A 109 -1.70 -13.76 8.13
CA ASP A 109 -2.15 -14.05 6.76
C ASP A 109 -3.15 -13.01 6.24
N GLU A 110 -4.41 -13.41 6.03
CA GLU A 110 -5.47 -12.51 5.57
C GLU A 110 -5.93 -11.54 6.66
N HIS A 111 -5.80 -11.89 7.94
CA HIS A 111 -6.38 -11.11 9.02
C HIS A 111 -5.44 -9.99 9.46
N ILE A 112 -6.01 -8.79 9.61
CA ILE A 112 -5.29 -7.61 10.08
C ILE A 112 -5.99 -6.98 11.27
N SER A 113 -5.21 -6.39 12.17
CA SER A 113 -5.72 -5.62 13.30
C SER A 113 -4.73 -4.56 13.75
N GLY A 114 -5.19 -3.57 14.51
CA GLY A 114 -4.32 -2.56 15.09
C GLY A 114 -5.08 -1.38 15.70
N THR A 115 -4.40 -0.24 15.79
CA THR A 115 -4.94 1.01 16.33
C THR A 115 -5.07 2.08 15.25
N PHE A 116 -6.19 2.78 15.23
CA PHE A 116 -6.50 3.87 14.33
C PHE A 116 -6.56 5.19 15.08
N SER A 117 -6.00 6.26 14.49
CA SER A 117 -6.21 7.63 14.94
C SER A 117 -6.41 8.56 13.75
N ALA A 118 -7.57 9.23 13.67
CA ALA A 118 -7.84 10.33 12.74
C ALA A 118 -9.14 11.05 13.12
N MET A 119 -9.40 12.25 12.60
CA MET A 119 -10.70 12.94 12.79
C MET A 119 -11.17 13.05 14.25
N HIS A 120 -10.21 13.30 15.17
CA HIS A 120 -10.44 13.29 16.62
C HIS A 120 -11.07 11.99 17.15
N MET A 121 -10.79 10.87 16.48
CA MET A 121 -11.26 9.54 16.81
C MET A 121 -10.04 8.64 17.03
N LEU A 122 -10.01 7.98 18.19
CA LEU A 122 -9.08 6.91 18.50
C LEU A 122 -9.91 5.62 18.61
N GLY A 123 -9.42 4.54 18.02
CA GLY A 123 -10.11 3.25 18.06
C GLY A 123 -9.20 2.10 17.68
N THR A 124 -9.72 0.88 17.80
CA THR A 124 -9.10 -0.32 17.26
C THR A 124 -9.75 -0.67 15.93
N TYR A 125 -9.00 -1.31 15.06
CA TYR A 125 -9.55 -1.88 13.84
C TYR A 125 -9.25 -3.36 13.72
N SER A 126 -10.13 -4.04 12.98
CA SER A 126 -9.93 -5.40 12.51
C SER A 126 -10.41 -5.49 11.06
N GLY A 127 -9.82 -6.39 10.29
CA GLY A 127 -10.08 -6.45 8.86
C GLY A 127 -9.44 -7.63 8.15
N ILE A 128 -9.46 -7.54 6.83
CA ILE A 128 -8.89 -8.52 5.92
C ILE A 128 -8.01 -7.83 4.86
N LEU A 129 -6.94 -8.52 4.47
CA LEU A 129 -6.09 -8.23 3.33
C LEU A 129 -6.10 -9.46 2.43
N ASP A 130 -6.56 -9.33 1.20
CA ASP A 130 -6.56 -10.45 0.27
C ASP A 130 -5.25 -10.55 -0.53
N THR A 131 -5.10 -11.65 -1.25
CA THR A 131 -3.94 -11.93 -2.11
C THR A 131 -3.90 -11.03 -3.36
N ALA A 132 -5.02 -10.38 -3.70
CA ALA A 132 -5.12 -9.37 -4.76
C ALA A 132 -4.75 -7.95 -4.28
N LYS A 133 -4.30 -7.83 -3.02
CA LYS A 133 -3.87 -6.58 -2.38
C LYS A 133 -5.00 -5.63 -2.01
N HIS A 134 -6.24 -6.11 -1.96
CA HIS A 134 -7.35 -5.33 -1.43
C HIS A 134 -7.39 -5.42 0.08
N ILE A 135 -7.60 -4.28 0.73
CA ILE A 135 -7.65 -4.16 2.18
C ILE A 135 -9.01 -3.62 2.60
N TYR A 136 -9.60 -4.25 3.60
CA TYR A 136 -10.91 -3.91 4.15
C TYR A 136 -10.83 -3.97 5.67
N PHE A 137 -11.23 -2.92 6.37
CA PHE A 137 -11.22 -2.95 7.83
C PHE A 137 -12.29 -2.03 8.41
N THR A 138 -12.75 -2.39 9.60
CA THR A 138 -13.71 -1.59 10.37
C THR A 138 -12.99 -1.02 11.57
N VAL A 139 -13.14 0.30 11.77
CA VAL A 139 -12.72 0.95 13.00
C VAL A 139 -13.92 1.06 13.92
N GLU A 140 -13.81 0.45 15.09
CA GLU A 140 -14.77 0.64 16.17
C GLU A 140 -14.38 1.90 16.95
N ALA A 141 -15.17 2.96 16.79
CA ALA A 141 -15.04 4.15 17.61
C ALA A 141 -15.54 3.87 19.04
N SER A 142 -15.16 4.73 20.00
CA SER A 142 -15.74 4.68 21.34
C SER A 142 -17.28 4.70 21.29
N LYS A 143 -17.94 4.15 22.33
CA LYS A 143 -19.38 3.80 22.38
C LYS A 143 -20.39 4.86 21.91
N SER A 144 -20.00 6.11 21.69
CA SER A 144 -20.86 7.22 21.24
C SER A 144 -20.75 7.58 19.75
N ARG A 145 -19.88 6.92 18.97
CA ARG A 145 -19.73 7.15 17.53
C ARG A 145 -19.98 5.87 16.74
N ALA A 146 -20.65 6.00 15.60
CA ALA A 146 -20.84 4.86 14.70
C ALA A 146 -19.49 4.41 14.11
N PRO A 147 -19.35 3.12 13.76
CA PRO A 147 -18.12 2.62 13.16
C PRO A 147 -17.85 3.23 11.79
N LEU A 148 -16.57 3.22 11.41
CA LEU A 148 -16.12 3.57 10.06
C LEU A 148 -15.66 2.30 9.36
N TYR A 149 -16.10 2.10 8.12
CA TYR A 149 -15.63 1.03 7.25
C TYR A 149 -14.71 1.60 6.19
N PHE A 150 -13.55 0.97 6.02
CA PHE A 150 -12.51 1.35 5.09
C PHE A 150 -12.36 0.28 4.02
N THR A 151 -12.23 0.73 2.77
CA THR A 151 -11.86 -0.12 1.63
C THR A 151 -10.66 0.51 0.94
N GLY A 152 -9.77 -0.30 0.39
CA GLY A 152 -8.59 0.22 -0.30
C GLY A 152 -7.72 -0.86 -0.91
N SER A 153 -6.48 -0.48 -1.20
CA SER A 153 -5.47 -1.40 -1.74
C SER A 153 -4.05 -1.08 -1.27
N VAL A 154 -3.21 -2.11 -1.21
CA VAL A 154 -1.75 -1.98 -1.04
C VAL A 154 -1.11 -1.66 -2.40
N ARG A 155 -0.51 -0.49 -2.51
CA ARG A 155 0.19 -0.03 -3.72
C ARG A 155 1.61 -0.62 -3.80
N ALA A 156 2.22 -0.52 -4.97
CA ALA A 156 3.56 -1.07 -5.22
C ALA A 156 4.67 -0.41 -4.37
N ASP A 157 4.45 0.82 -3.93
CA ASP A 157 5.32 1.58 -3.01
C ASP A 157 5.06 1.23 -1.53
N GLY A 158 4.15 0.29 -1.25
CA GLY A 158 3.72 -0.08 0.09
C GLY A 158 2.67 0.84 0.69
N ASN A 159 2.29 1.94 0.01
CA ASN A 159 1.26 2.85 0.49
C ASN A 159 -0.11 2.16 0.50
N LEU A 160 -0.94 2.55 1.46
CA LEU A 160 -2.33 2.13 1.54
C LEU A 160 -3.21 3.31 1.14
N THR A 161 -4.10 3.09 0.18
CA THR A 161 -5.00 4.13 -0.33
C THR A 161 -6.39 3.59 -0.53
N GLY A 162 -7.41 4.41 -0.30
CA GLY A 162 -8.78 3.98 -0.55
C GLY A 162 -9.84 4.98 -0.14
N THR A 163 -11.02 4.45 0.15
CA THR A 163 -12.20 5.20 0.59
C THR A 163 -12.70 4.70 1.93
N PHE A 164 -13.53 5.51 2.58
CA PHE A 164 -14.21 5.11 3.80
C PHE A 164 -15.63 5.68 3.85
N CYS A 165 -16.47 5.04 4.65
CA CYS A 165 -17.79 5.55 4.99
C CYS A 165 -18.15 5.17 6.44
N GLN A 166 -18.99 5.98 7.06
CA GLN A 166 -19.66 5.64 8.30
C GLN A 166 -20.74 4.60 8.02
N ILE A 167 -20.74 3.51 8.80
CA ILE A 167 -21.67 2.40 8.62
C ILE A 167 -22.71 2.31 9.73
N ASP A 168 -23.88 1.78 9.40
CA ASP A 168 -24.93 1.44 10.37
C ASP A 168 -24.68 0.05 11.01
N GLN A 169 -25.63 -0.40 11.84
CA GLN A 169 -25.57 -1.72 12.47
C GLN A 169 -25.64 -2.89 11.47
N GLY A 170 -26.13 -2.65 10.25
CA GLY A 170 -26.16 -3.62 9.15
C GLY A 170 -24.90 -3.61 8.29
N GLY A 171 -23.90 -2.79 8.63
CA GLY A 171 -22.67 -2.66 7.85
C GLY A 171 -22.83 -1.86 6.57
N GLN A 172 -23.94 -1.13 6.39
CA GLN A 172 -24.19 -0.34 5.19
C GLN A 172 -23.72 1.10 5.40
N CYS A 173 -23.15 1.71 4.35
CA CYS A 173 -22.79 3.12 4.38
C CYS A 173 -24.05 3.97 4.61
N ILE A 174 -24.01 4.80 5.65
CA ILE A 174 -25.10 5.72 5.98
C ILE A 174 -25.09 6.86 4.94
N SER A 175 -26.22 7.08 4.26
CA SER A 175 -26.35 8.10 3.21
C SER A 175 -26.00 9.52 3.67
N ASN A 176 -26.39 9.86 4.89
CA ASN A 176 -26.03 11.09 5.59
C ASN A 176 -24.92 10.87 6.65
N GLY A 177 -24.09 9.84 6.51
CA GLY A 177 -22.90 9.59 7.34
C GLY A 177 -21.61 10.15 6.74
N VAL A 178 -20.55 10.24 7.54
CA VAL A 178 -19.23 10.71 7.09
C VAL A 178 -18.68 9.78 6.01
N TYR A 179 -18.01 10.31 4.99
CA TYR A 179 -17.35 9.52 3.95
C TYR A 179 -16.18 10.29 3.34
N GLY A 180 -15.29 9.57 2.68
CA GLY A 180 -14.24 10.23 1.92
C GLY A 180 -13.09 9.33 1.51
N LEU A 181 -11.91 9.94 1.44
CA LEU A 181 -10.69 9.32 0.91
C LEU A 181 -9.63 9.22 2.00
N TRP A 182 -8.72 8.25 1.87
CA TRP A 182 -7.56 8.14 2.73
C TRP A 182 -6.33 7.64 1.97
N SER A 183 -5.16 8.06 2.43
CA SER A 183 -3.87 7.68 1.87
C SER A 183 -2.81 7.74 2.96
N VAL A 184 -2.17 6.61 3.24
CA VAL A 184 -1.12 6.49 4.26
C VAL A 184 0.09 5.75 3.70
N ALA A 185 1.28 6.19 4.11
CA ALA A 185 2.55 5.61 3.72
C ALA A 185 3.16 4.84 4.91
N PRO A 186 4.02 3.84 4.66
CA PRO A 186 4.81 3.19 5.70
C PRO A 186 5.51 4.22 6.60
N GLY A 187 5.18 4.20 7.89
CA GLY A 187 5.80 5.02 8.92
C GLY A 187 7.04 4.33 9.49
N THR A 188 7.98 5.10 10.02
CA THR A 188 9.08 4.53 10.81
C THR A 188 8.55 4.00 12.15
N PRO A 189 9.06 2.86 12.65
CA PRO A 189 8.72 2.33 13.97
C PRO A 189 8.94 3.32 15.10
#